data_AF-A0A931SDU5-F1
#
_entry.id   AF-A0A931SDU5-F1
#
_cell.length_a   1.000
_cell.length_b   1.000
_cell.length_c   1.000
_cell.angle_alpha   90.00
_cell.angle_beta   90.00
_cell.angle_gamma   90.00
#
_symmetry.space_group_name_H-M   'P 1'
#
loop_
_entity.id
_entity.type
_entity.pdbx_description
1 polymer ?
#
loop_
_entity_poly.entity_id
_entity_poly.type
_entity_poly.pdbx_seq_one_letter_code
_entity_poly.pdbx_strand_id
1 'polypeptide(L)'
;MDANKNPIDRSQEILDERSVYAPFYLSNFQPLPNTETKTSRYKSPVPATDRLTLSLKRNVLQRLGANLQDFALVNNSHSLIPSYWQDILNYLHEKGGINSPQVFFEPLFNDEPRIFSCSLPAQYEKIATDGQVNSRRYSKGASLDADEAISKTIGEFLERYTLSRHHQKNLIRSSVKSLAKVGKNFLNIFDLAGFSDWQKEMFPRRQFDENSNFFWAGGTELLSGEPTMIPAQLALWDYSRRADTSEPQLRQSNTNGAAGHFTRGEAILAGIYESIQRDAFLIHWLNSIPPPRIDPDTIEDKKLRTLLDQLKRYHLEPIFLNTTCDLAIPSCICVLADNSGLGPKTAVGGGCEPDMAEALMRSITEALGVFRWLRWQEAEFSIAGDYKPFTDPHIDQTKRLLLWKNTDMFSKIKPFISGKAQPFKEAAANLPAFATPKEELAFLMDIFRRLGEGYEIYVYEAKHRFLTKLGYHAVQVVIPALVPLYLNEIDAPLGAKRLKTVPQKLGYKPTDELNPWPHPFP
;
A
#
# COMPACT_ATOMS: atom_id res chain seq x y z
N MET A 1 44.17 9.98 -25.61
CA MET A 1 43.40 10.03 -26.86
C MET A 1 42.18 9.16 -26.66
N ASP A 2 41.03 9.79 -26.76
CA ASP A 2 39.70 9.29 -26.44
C ASP A 2 39.27 8.04 -27.21
N ALA A 3 38.38 7.25 -26.60
CA ALA A 3 37.06 6.95 -27.17
C ALA A 3 36.25 6.10 -26.18
N ASN A 4 35.66 6.77 -25.18
CA ASN A 4 34.56 6.25 -24.40
C ASN A 4 33.26 6.63 -25.14
N LYS A 5 32.59 5.67 -25.78
CA LYS A 5 31.22 5.84 -26.28
C LYS A 5 30.35 4.74 -25.70
N ASN A 6 29.66 5.09 -24.62
CA ASN A 6 28.50 4.33 -24.15
C ASN A 6 27.41 4.35 -25.24
N PRO A 7 26.70 3.24 -25.47
CA PRO A 7 25.56 3.22 -26.35
C PRO A 7 24.45 4.08 -25.73
N ILE A 8 23.95 5.03 -26.52
CA ILE A 8 22.81 5.88 -26.19
C ILE A 8 21.59 4.98 -26.00
N ASP A 9 21.09 4.94 -24.77
CA ASP A 9 19.85 4.28 -24.38
C ASP A 9 18.67 5.08 -24.97
N ARG A 10 18.11 4.60 -26.07
CA ARG A 10 16.97 5.20 -26.79
C ARG A 10 15.62 5.07 -26.06
N SER A 11 15.59 4.59 -24.81
CA SER A 11 14.34 4.51 -24.03
C SER A 11 13.81 5.86 -23.54
N GLN A 12 14.63 6.92 -23.54
CA GLN A 12 14.19 8.29 -23.22
C GLN A 12 13.36 8.95 -24.34
N GLU A 13 13.65 8.68 -25.62
CA GLU A 13 12.95 9.33 -26.75
C GLU A 13 11.55 8.75 -27.01
N ILE A 14 11.25 7.53 -26.55
CA ILE A 14 9.95 6.89 -26.77
C ILE A 14 8.87 7.38 -25.78
N LEU A 15 9.26 8.05 -24.69
CA LEU A 15 8.33 8.53 -23.65
C LEU A 15 7.79 9.96 -23.90
N ASP A 16 8.50 10.78 -24.67
CA ASP A 16 8.05 12.15 -24.99
C ASP A 16 7.01 12.19 -26.14
N GLU A 17 6.94 11.17 -26.99
CA GLU A 17 6.06 11.19 -28.18
C GLU A 17 4.66 10.58 -27.98
N ARG A 18 4.31 10.03 -26.81
CA ARG A 18 3.02 9.30 -26.62
C ARG A 18 2.14 9.78 -25.45
N SER A 19 2.44 10.94 -24.86
CA SER A 19 1.75 11.46 -23.66
C SER A 19 0.72 12.57 -23.93
N VAL A 20 0.18 12.69 -25.15
CA VAL A 20 -0.81 13.73 -25.46
C VAL A 20 -1.99 13.13 -26.21
N TYR A 21 -2.95 12.57 -25.49
CA TYR A 21 -4.35 12.46 -25.94
C TYR A 21 -5.26 12.33 -24.71
N ALA A 22 -5.87 13.44 -24.30
CA ALA A 22 -7.05 13.41 -23.45
C ALA A 22 -8.27 13.20 -24.37
N PRO A 23 -9.06 12.13 -24.23
CA PRO A 23 -10.29 11.97 -25.01
C PRO A 23 -11.30 13.06 -24.61
N PHE A 24 -11.81 13.79 -25.60
CA PHE A 24 -12.88 14.79 -25.50
C PHE A 24 -14.24 14.14 -25.14
N TYR A 25 -14.44 13.65 -23.91
CA TYR A 25 -15.76 13.21 -23.44
C TYR A 25 -15.96 13.47 -21.93
N LEU A 26 -16.12 14.75 -21.57
CA LEU A 26 -16.74 15.18 -20.31
C LEU A 26 -17.74 16.30 -20.61
N SER A 27 -18.87 15.94 -21.23
CA SER A 27 -19.98 16.88 -21.45
C SER A 27 -21.32 16.38 -20.94
N ASN A 28 -21.37 15.37 -20.06
CA ASN A 28 -22.58 15.00 -19.32
C ASN A 28 -22.23 14.32 -17.99
N PHE A 29 -22.12 15.11 -16.92
CA PHE A 29 -22.07 14.59 -15.56
C PHE A 29 -23.29 15.14 -14.82
N GLN A 30 -24.24 14.28 -14.46
CA GLN A 30 -25.23 14.62 -13.44
C GLN A 30 -24.67 14.24 -12.08
N PRO A 31 -24.66 15.15 -11.09
CA PRO A 31 -24.26 14.81 -9.73
C PRO A 31 -25.25 13.81 -9.13
N LEU A 32 -24.73 12.72 -8.55
CA LEU A 32 -25.52 11.82 -7.70
C LEU A 32 -25.93 12.54 -6.40
N PRO A 33 -27.07 12.16 -5.79
CA PRO A 33 -27.70 12.94 -4.73
C PRO A 33 -26.87 13.00 -3.45
N ASN A 34 -26.97 14.17 -2.80
CA ASN A 34 -26.47 14.45 -1.45
C ASN A 34 -26.89 13.33 -0.49
N THR A 35 -25.92 12.55 -0.06
CA THR A 35 -25.96 11.90 1.24
C THR A 35 -24.76 12.42 1.98
N GLU A 36 -24.95 12.88 3.22
CA GLU A 36 -23.87 13.17 4.16
C GLU A 36 -23.08 11.87 4.39
N THR A 37 -22.19 11.52 3.47
CA THR A 37 -21.33 10.36 3.65
C THR A 37 -20.23 10.76 4.58
N LYS A 38 -20.04 10.00 5.68
CA LYS A 38 -18.76 9.89 6.38
C LYS A 38 -17.64 10.05 5.35
N THR A 39 -16.80 11.07 5.51
CA THR A 39 -15.62 11.24 4.67
C THR A 39 -14.76 10.00 4.91
N SER A 40 -14.71 9.09 3.94
CA SER A 40 -13.85 7.91 4.06
C SER A 40 -12.39 8.35 3.99
N ARG A 41 -11.50 7.43 4.37
CA ARG A 41 -10.03 7.59 4.43
C ARG A 41 -9.37 8.20 3.16
N TYR A 42 -10.09 8.27 2.04
CA TYR A 42 -9.54 8.67 0.73
C TYR A 42 -10.28 9.84 0.08
N LYS A 43 -11.28 10.43 0.74
CA LYS A 43 -12.07 11.54 0.17
C LYS A 43 -11.45 12.89 0.51
N SER A 44 -11.55 13.83 -0.43
CA SER A 44 -11.20 15.23 -0.21
C SER A 44 -11.80 15.73 1.12
N PRO A 45 -11.02 16.43 1.97
CA PRO A 45 -11.51 16.99 3.22
C PRO A 45 -12.50 18.15 3.00
N VAL A 46 -12.68 18.58 1.75
CA VAL A 46 -13.62 19.63 1.37
C VAL A 46 -15.06 19.07 1.40
N PRO A 47 -15.98 19.64 2.21
CA PRO A 47 -17.37 19.22 2.27
C PRO A 47 -18.03 19.12 0.89
N ALA A 48 -18.97 18.20 0.73
CA ALA A 48 -19.67 18.01 -0.55
C ALA A 48 -20.38 19.30 -1.03
N THR A 49 -20.90 20.09 -0.09
CA THR A 49 -21.48 21.41 -0.33
C THR A 49 -20.46 22.41 -0.88
N ASP A 50 -19.23 22.37 -0.36
CA ASP A 50 -18.16 23.27 -0.78
C ASP A 50 -17.57 22.83 -2.12
N ARG A 51 -17.49 21.52 -2.38
CA ARG A 51 -17.15 20.97 -3.71
C ARG A 51 -18.19 21.36 -4.75
N LEU A 52 -19.48 21.26 -4.43
CA LEU A 52 -20.56 21.70 -5.31
C LEU A 52 -20.53 23.22 -5.52
N THR A 53 -20.28 24.00 -4.47
CA THR A 53 -20.17 25.46 -4.53
C THR A 53 -18.98 25.89 -5.39
N LEU A 54 -17.83 25.25 -5.25
CA LEU A 54 -16.64 25.50 -6.08
C LEU A 54 -16.89 25.11 -7.55
N SER A 55 -17.58 24.00 -7.79
CA SER A 55 -18.00 23.56 -9.13
C SER A 55 -18.99 24.54 -9.78
N LEU A 56 -19.98 25.02 -9.03
CA LEU A 56 -20.94 26.01 -9.48
C LEU A 56 -20.28 27.37 -9.72
N LYS A 57 -19.39 27.83 -8.83
CA LYS A 57 -18.60 29.06 -9.01
C LYS A 57 -17.75 28.98 -10.29
N ARG A 58 -17.11 27.83 -10.56
CA ARG A 58 -16.34 27.61 -11.80
C ARG A 58 -17.22 27.71 -13.05
N ASN A 59 -18.39 27.07 -13.05
CA ASN A 59 -19.32 27.09 -14.18
C ASN A 59 -19.94 28.49 -14.40
N VAL A 60 -20.22 29.23 -13.34
CA VAL A 60 -20.76 30.59 -13.40
C VAL A 60 -19.69 31.58 -13.86
N LEU A 61 -18.45 31.50 -13.35
CA LEU A 61 -17.35 32.35 -13.76
C LEU A 61 -16.93 32.12 -15.22
N GLN A 62 -16.96 30.86 -15.70
CA GLN A 62 -16.75 30.56 -17.13
C GLN A 62 -17.86 31.10 -18.04
N ARG A 63 -19.10 31.18 -17.55
CA ARG A 63 -20.23 31.72 -18.31
C ARG A 63 -20.33 33.25 -18.29
N LEU A 64 -19.77 33.91 -17.28
CA LEU A 64 -19.88 35.36 -17.11
C LEU A 64 -18.75 36.16 -17.75
N GLY A 65 -17.73 35.54 -18.35
CA GLY A 65 -16.70 36.25 -19.14
C GLY A 65 -16.02 37.42 -18.42
N ALA A 66 -16.03 37.43 -17.08
CA ALA A 66 -15.62 38.59 -16.30
C ALA A 66 -14.09 38.66 -16.23
N ASN A 67 -13.55 39.76 -16.75
CA ASN A 67 -12.15 40.13 -16.94
C ASN A 67 -11.17 39.54 -15.90
N LEU A 68 -10.39 38.56 -16.38
CA LEU A 68 -9.29 37.87 -15.69
C LEU A 68 -7.92 38.38 -16.19
N GLN A 69 -7.77 39.69 -16.43
CA GLN A 69 -6.47 40.25 -16.83
C GLN A 69 -5.46 40.36 -15.66
N ASP A 70 -5.91 40.27 -14.40
CA ASP A 70 -5.01 40.29 -13.22
C ASP A 70 -4.54 38.91 -12.74
N PHE A 71 -4.90 37.82 -13.45
CA PHE A 71 -4.42 36.45 -13.17
C PHE A 71 -3.78 35.80 -14.41
N ALA A 72 -3.30 36.62 -15.34
CA ALA A 72 -2.63 36.17 -16.56
C ALA A 72 -1.20 35.70 -16.28
N LEU A 73 -1.07 34.50 -15.70
CA LEU A 73 0.03 33.55 -15.90
C LEU A 73 -0.48 32.19 -15.41
N VAL A 74 -0.45 31.19 -16.30
CA VAL A 74 -1.02 29.83 -16.18
C VAL A 74 -2.51 29.72 -16.54
N ASN A 75 -2.87 30.25 -17.70
CA ASN A 75 -4.05 29.82 -18.45
C ASN A 75 -3.59 28.79 -19.50
N ASN A 76 -3.46 27.53 -19.10
CA ASN A 76 -3.54 26.40 -20.04
C ASN A 76 -4.92 25.78 -19.86
N SER A 77 -5.72 25.92 -20.91
CA SER A 77 -7.06 25.36 -21.06
C SER A 77 -7.07 23.84 -20.80
N HIS A 78 -8.05 23.38 -20.01
CA HIS A 78 -8.42 21.98 -19.73
C HIS A 78 -7.60 21.19 -18.70
N SER A 79 -7.31 21.74 -17.50
CA SER A 79 -6.94 20.84 -16.39
C SER A 79 -8.19 20.05 -15.92
N LEU A 80 -8.13 18.72 -16.09
CA LEU A 80 -9.04 17.72 -15.51
C LEU A 80 -8.97 17.66 -13.98
N ILE A 81 -8.13 18.49 -13.38
CA ILE A 81 -7.79 18.51 -11.97
C ILE A 81 -8.65 19.59 -11.29
N PRO A 82 -9.44 19.24 -10.26
CA PRO A 82 -10.14 20.24 -9.45
C PRO A 82 -9.19 21.30 -8.88
N SER A 83 -9.61 22.57 -8.80
CA SER A 83 -8.74 23.69 -8.42
C SER A 83 -8.07 23.52 -7.06
N TYR A 84 -8.77 22.94 -6.08
CA TYR A 84 -8.20 22.65 -4.76
C TYR A 84 -7.03 21.65 -4.80
N TRP A 85 -7.06 20.67 -5.71
CA TRP A 85 -5.89 19.80 -5.94
C TRP A 85 -4.78 20.54 -6.69
N GLN A 86 -5.15 21.41 -7.64
CA GLN A 86 -4.18 22.20 -8.39
C GLN A 86 -3.37 23.12 -7.46
N ASP A 87 -3.99 23.72 -6.45
CA ASP A 87 -3.30 24.57 -5.47
C ASP A 87 -2.25 23.79 -4.67
N ILE A 88 -2.59 22.56 -4.25
CA ILE A 88 -1.67 21.66 -3.55
C ILE A 88 -0.51 21.26 -4.49
N LEU A 89 -0.80 20.88 -5.73
CA LEU A 89 0.22 20.51 -6.72
C LEU A 89 1.16 21.69 -7.03
N ASN A 90 0.62 22.89 -7.21
CA ASN A 90 1.41 24.11 -7.41
C ASN A 90 2.35 24.36 -6.23
N TYR A 91 1.84 24.27 -5.00
CA TYR A 91 2.65 24.41 -3.79
C TYR A 91 3.77 23.36 -3.71
N LEU A 92 3.46 22.08 -3.95
CA LEU A 92 4.45 20.99 -3.91
C LEU A 92 5.54 21.19 -4.98
N HIS A 93 5.16 21.65 -6.18
CA HIS A 93 6.10 21.93 -7.25
C HIS A 93 6.99 23.13 -6.94
N GLU A 94 6.41 24.27 -6.51
CA GLU A 94 7.14 25.49 -6.14
C GLU A 94 8.17 25.22 -5.02
N LYS A 95 7.87 24.27 -4.12
CA LYS A 95 8.78 23.86 -3.05
C LYS A 95 9.65 22.65 -3.40
N GLY A 96 9.77 22.29 -4.68
CA GLY A 96 10.69 21.27 -5.18
C GLY A 96 10.37 19.83 -4.74
N GLY A 97 9.11 19.55 -4.41
CA GLY A 97 8.65 18.20 -4.06
C GLY A 97 8.37 17.32 -5.28
N ILE A 98 7.84 17.92 -6.35
CA ILE A 98 7.40 17.23 -7.57
C ILE A 98 7.92 17.94 -8.83
N ASN A 99 8.15 17.17 -9.89
CA ASN A 99 8.76 17.70 -11.12
C ASN A 99 7.83 18.62 -11.92
N SER A 100 6.52 18.45 -11.79
CA SER A 100 5.50 19.21 -12.50
C SER A 100 4.25 19.33 -11.63
N PRO A 101 3.50 20.45 -11.66
CA PRO A 101 2.26 20.62 -10.90
C PRO A 101 1.07 19.93 -11.60
N GLN A 102 1.26 18.71 -12.10
CA GLN A 102 0.25 17.91 -12.80
C GLN A 102 0.29 16.46 -12.33
N VAL A 103 -0.88 15.83 -12.27
CA VAL A 103 -0.99 14.37 -12.19
C VAL A 103 -1.07 13.78 -13.60
N PHE A 104 -0.43 12.65 -13.80
CA PHE A 104 -0.42 11.95 -15.09
C PHE A 104 -1.42 10.80 -15.04
N PHE A 105 -2.54 10.94 -15.75
CA PHE A 105 -3.53 9.88 -15.89
C PHE A 105 -3.05 8.81 -16.87
N GLU A 106 -3.20 7.55 -16.49
CA GLU A 106 -2.95 6.42 -17.37
C GLU A 106 -4.11 6.29 -18.37
N PRO A 107 -3.86 5.97 -19.65
CA PRO A 107 -4.92 5.80 -20.65
C PRO A 107 -5.90 4.70 -20.23
N LEU A 108 -7.19 4.92 -20.54
CA LEU A 108 -8.24 3.93 -20.30
C LEU A 108 -8.24 2.87 -21.40
N PHE A 109 -8.48 1.61 -21.02
CA PHE A 109 -8.88 0.59 -21.99
C PHE A 109 -10.40 0.56 -22.14
N ASN A 110 -10.89 0.26 -23.34
CA ASN A 110 -12.33 0.26 -23.64
C ASN A 110 -13.02 -1.06 -23.23
N ASP A 111 -12.23 -2.10 -22.97
CA ASP A 111 -12.63 -3.48 -22.67
C ASP A 111 -12.44 -3.84 -21.18
N GLU A 112 -12.37 -2.84 -20.29
CA GLU A 112 -12.36 -3.04 -18.84
C GLU A 112 -13.25 -1.99 -18.12
N PRO A 113 -13.62 -2.21 -16.85
CA PRO A 113 -14.33 -1.19 -16.08
C PRO A 113 -13.55 0.13 -16.02
N ARG A 114 -14.27 1.24 -16.07
CA ARG A 114 -13.66 2.58 -16.03
C ARG A 114 -13.03 2.82 -14.66
N ILE A 115 -11.71 2.71 -14.61
CA ILE A 115 -10.89 3.01 -13.43
C ILE A 115 -9.93 4.13 -13.79
N PHE A 116 -9.96 5.19 -13.01
CA PHE A 116 -9.01 6.27 -13.10
C PHE A 116 -7.75 5.87 -12.33
N SER A 117 -6.63 5.79 -13.03
CA SER A 117 -5.32 5.60 -12.45
C SER A 117 -4.48 6.83 -12.80
N CYS A 118 -3.81 7.42 -11.81
CA CYS A 118 -2.88 8.51 -12.05
C CYS A 118 -1.61 8.36 -11.22
N SER A 119 -0.56 9.04 -11.65
CA SER A 119 0.75 9.01 -11.00
C SER A 119 1.33 10.40 -10.85
N LEU A 120 2.16 10.56 -9.82
CA LEU A 120 2.83 11.83 -9.51
C LEU A 120 4.34 11.59 -9.33
N PRO A 121 5.18 12.09 -10.26
CA PRO A 121 6.62 11.93 -10.17
C PRO A 121 7.23 12.92 -9.16
N ALA A 122 7.99 12.38 -8.22
CA ALA A 122 8.74 13.16 -7.24
C ALA A 122 9.96 13.85 -7.87
N GLN A 123 10.33 15.01 -7.32
CA GLN A 123 11.60 15.66 -7.61
C GLN A 123 12.64 15.29 -6.55
N TYR A 124 13.83 14.88 -7.00
CA TYR A 124 14.94 14.47 -6.14
C TYR A 124 16.14 15.38 -6.30
N GLU A 125 16.54 16.02 -5.20
CA GLU A 125 17.88 16.56 -5.05
C GLU A 125 18.80 15.45 -4.49
N LYS A 126 19.97 15.24 -5.11
CA LYS A 126 20.89 14.13 -4.76
C LYS A 126 21.40 14.15 -3.30
N ILE A 127 21.35 15.29 -2.61
CA ILE A 127 21.90 15.48 -1.25
C ILE A 127 20.86 15.21 -0.15
N ALA A 128 19.64 14.89 -0.55
CA ALA A 128 18.49 15.21 0.26
C ALA A 128 18.05 14.04 1.19
N THR A 129 18.67 12.87 1.05
CA THR A 129 18.57 11.74 1.99
C THR A 129 19.83 10.84 1.91
N ASP A 130 20.12 10.11 2.99
CA ASP A 130 21.14 9.05 3.02
C ASP A 130 20.59 7.69 2.53
N GLY A 131 19.28 7.60 2.24
CA GLY A 131 18.62 6.41 1.68
C GLY A 131 18.85 6.21 0.19
N GLN A 132 18.23 5.18 -0.40
CA GLN A 132 18.29 4.99 -1.85
C GLN A 132 17.44 6.04 -2.58
N VAL A 133 17.99 6.65 -3.62
CA VAL A 133 17.26 7.62 -4.46
C VAL A 133 16.58 6.88 -5.60
N ASN A 134 15.29 6.55 -5.44
CA ASN A 134 14.51 5.96 -6.52
C ASN A 134 13.83 7.06 -7.36
N SER A 135 14.36 7.32 -8.56
CA SER A 135 13.87 8.38 -9.46
C SER A 135 12.66 7.96 -10.31
N ARG A 136 12.15 6.73 -10.18
CA ARG A 136 11.03 6.23 -10.99
C ARG A 136 9.71 6.40 -10.24
N ARG A 137 8.68 6.89 -10.96
CA ARG A 137 7.26 7.13 -10.56
C ARG A 137 6.94 6.77 -9.10
N TYR A 138 6.80 7.80 -8.28
CA TYR A 138 6.91 7.64 -6.82
C TYR A 138 5.59 7.25 -6.13
N SER A 139 4.46 7.68 -6.70
CA SER A 139 3.11 7.40 -6.20
C SER A 139 2.15 7.12 -7.34
N LYS A 140 1.13 6.31 -7.07
CA LYS A 140 0.04 5.92 -7.96
C LYS A 140 -1.28 5.78 -7.19
N GLY A 141 -2.32 6.45 -7.66
CA GLY A 141 -3.67 6.31 -7.11
C GLY A 141 -4.62 5.74 -8.14
N ALA A 142 -5.38 4.71 -7.76
CA ALA A 142 -6.47 4.15 -8.57
C ALA A 142 -7.82 4.23 -7.84
N SER A 143 -8.87 4.63 -8.55
CA SER A 143 -10.26 4.57 -8.09
C SER A 143 -11.25 4.59 -9.26
N LEU A 144 -12.49 4.18 -9.00
CA LEU A 144 -13.63 4.39 -9.89
C LEU A 144 -14.00 5.88 -10.01
N ASP A 145 -13.55 6.71 -9.07
CA ASP A 145 -13.74 8.15 -9.05
C ASP A 145 -12.42 8.89 -9.29
N ALA A 146 -12.43 9.88 -10.19
CA ALA A 146 -11.23 10.60 -10.57
C ALA A 146 -10.69 11.51 -9.43
N ASP A 147 -11.57 12.10 -8.63
CA ASP A 147 -11.19 12.95 -7.49
C ASP A 147 -10.48 12.12 -6.41
N GLU A 148 -11.02 10.93 -6.12
CA GLU A 148 -10.39 9.97 -5.20
C GLU A 148 -9.05 9.45 -5.73
N ALA A 149 -8.93 9.19 -7.04
CA ALA A 149 -7.66 8.75 -7.64
C ALA A 149 -6.56 9.82 -7.48
N ILE A 150 -6.89 11.11 -7.68
CA ILE A 150 -5.97 12.24 -7.43
C ILE A 150 -5.61 12.30 -5.94
N SER A 151 -6.61 12.22 -5.05
CA SER A 151 -6.42 12.24 -3.60
C SER A 151 -5.45 11.16 -3.14
N LYS A 152 -5.67 9.91 -3.59
CA LYS A 152 -4.79 8.76 -3.28
C LYS A 152 -3.36 9.00 -3.79
N THR A 153 -3.21 9.52 -5.01
CA THR A 153 -1.90 9.81 -5.59
C THR A 153 -1.13 10.84 -4.77
N ILE A 154 -1.77 11.96 -4.41
CA ILE A 154 -1.14 13.02 -3.60
C ILE A 154 -0.85 12.51 -2.18
N GLY A 155 -1.79 11.78 -1.58
CA GLY A 155 -1.62 11.23 -0.24
C GLY A 155 -0.47 10.23 -0.16
N GLU A 156 -0.37 9.32 -1.12
CA GLU A 156 0.72 8.36 -1.21
C GLU A 156 2.05 9.07 -1.50
N PHE A 157 2.06 10.11 -2.35
CA PHE A 157 3.26 10.95 -2.52
C PHE A 157 3.71 11.55 -1.19
N LEU A 158 2.82 12.19 -0.44
CA LEU A 158 3.16 12.83 0.84
C LEU A 158 3.69 11.81 1.86
N GLU A 159 3.07 10.63 1.93
CA GLU A 159 3.51 9.54 2.80
C GLU A 159 4.92 9.05 2.42
N ARG A 160 5.04 8.50 1.21
CA ARG A 160 6.27 7.92 0.70
C ARG A 160 7.41 8.93 0.68
N TYR A 161 7.14 10.16 0.25
CA TYR A 161 8.19 11.15 0.00
C TYR A 161 8.84 11.52 1.30
N THR A 162 8.04 11.63 2.36
CA THR A 162 8.50 12.10 3.66
C THR A 162 9.10 10.97 4.50
N LEU A 163 8.60 9.74 4.38
CA LEU A 163 9.19 8.56 5.03
C LEU A 163 10.57 8.19 4.46
N SER A 164 10.85 8.52 3.20
CA SER A 164 12.19 8.34 2.62
C SER A 164 13.18 9.45 3.01
N ARG A 165 12.75 10.56 3.63
CA ARG A 165 13.64 11.66 4.03
C ARG A 165 14.32 11.40 5.36
N HIS A 166 15.46 10.72 5.31
CA HIS A 166 16.27 10.50 6.50
C HIS A 166 17.75 10.79 6.27
N HIS A 167 18.42 11.16 7.37
CA HIS A 167 19.87 11.25 7.47
C HIS A 167 20.33 10.51 8.71
N GLN A 168 21.34 9.66 8.57
CA GLN A 168 21.87 8.82 9.64
C GLN A 168 22.38 9.64 10.83
N LYS A 169 22.88 10.87 10.59
CA LYS A 169 23.29 11.79 11.67
C LYS A 169 22.16 12.16 12.65
N ASN A 170 20.90 11.98 12.23
CA ASN A 170 19.72 12.23 13.06
C ASN A 170 19.22 10.96 13.78
N LEU A 171 19.89 9.82 13.58
CA LEU A 171 19.55 8.54 14.17
C LEU A 171 20.51 8.20 15.30
N ILE A 172 20.03 7.41 16.26
CA ILE A 172 20.87 6.91 17.35
C ILE A 172 21.47 5.57 16.92
N ARG A 173 22.78 5.43 16.91
CA ARG A 173 23.44 4.13 16.73
C ARG A 173 23.67 3.49 18.10
N SER A 174 23.07 2.34 18.35
CA SER A 174 23.20 1.64 19.63
C SER A 174 22.82 0.16 19.52
N SER A 175 23.24 -0.63 20.50
CA SER A 175 22.79 -2.01 20.69
C SER A 175 21.61 -2.09 21.64
N VAL A 176 20.83 -3.17 21.56
CA VAL A 176 19.70 -3.42 22.48
C VAL A 176 20.18 -3.41 23.95
N LYS A 177 21.30 -4.08 24.22
CA LYS A 177 21.92 -4.11 25.56
C LYS A 177 22.27 -2.71 26.07
N SER A 178 22.79 -1.84 25.20
CA SER A 178 23.17 -0.48 25.57
C SER A 178 21.94 0.40 25.83
N LEU A 179 20.88 0.28 25.02
CA LEU A 179 19.62 0.99 25.23
C LEU A 179 18.94 0.57 26.54
N ALA A 180 18.92 -0.74 26.83
CA ALA A 180 18.38 -1.27 28.08
C ALA A 180 19.17 -0.73 29.30
N LYS A 181 20.51 -0.70 29.23
CA LYS A 181 21.36 -0.19 30.30
C LYS A 181 21.08 1.28 30.66
N VAL A 182 20.71 2.11 29.69
CA VAL A 182 20.37 3.53 29.91
C VAL A 182 18.88 3.76 30.18
N GLY A 183 18.09 2.69 30.34
CA GLY A 183 16.67 2.77 30.68
C GLY A 183 15.80 3.41 29.60
N LYS A 184 16.19 3.34 28.32
CA LYS A 184 15.34 3.81 27.22
C LYS A 184 14.31 2.74 26.86
N ASN A 185 13.08 3.17 26.58
CA ASN A 185 12.09 2.31 25.91
C ASN A 185 12.50 2.09 24.45
N PHE A 186 12.37 0.87 23.96
CA PHE A 186 12.66 0.52 22.57
C PHE A 186 11.80 -0.66 22.11
N LEU A 187 11.59 -0.76 20.81
CA LEU A 187 11.01 -1.95 20.19
C LEU A 187 12.02 -3.10 20.30
N ASN A 188 11.61 -4.19 20.96
CA ASN A 188 12.43 -5.39 21.08
C ASN A 188 12.53 -6.12 19.73
N ILE A 189 13.71 -6.08 19.12
CA ILE A 189 13.96 -6.67 17.79
C ILE A 189 13.82 -8.19 17.75
N PHE A 190 13.86 -8.87 18.90
CA PHE A 190 13.74 -10.33 18.98
C PHE A 190 12.28 -10.80 18.95
N ASP A 191 11.31 -9.89 19.09
CA ASP A 191 9.88 -10.18 18.96
C ASP A 191 9.37 -10.05 17.53
N LEU A 192 10.24 -9.57 16.62
CA LEU A 192 9.89 -9.40 15.22
C LEU A 192 9.54 -10.73 14.55
N ALA A 193 8.46 -10.72 13.79
CA ALA A 193 8.17 -11.70 12.75
C ALA A 193 9.24 -11.64 11.65
N GLY A 194 10.37 -12.32 11.90
CA GLY A 194 11.57 -12.28 11.08
C GLY A 194 11.91 -13.59 10.40
N PHE A 195 13.19 -13.74 10.08
CA PHE A 195 13.74 -14.89 9.35
C PHE A 195 13.77 -16.18 10.19
N SER A 196 13.62 -17.32 9.52
CA SER A 196 13.79 -18.65 10.13
C SER A 196 15.26 -18.93 10.47
N ASP A 197 15.52 -19.98 11.26
CA ASP A 197 16.89 -20.32 11.65
C ASP A 197 17.74 -20.76 10.46
N TRP A 198 17.19 -21.53 9.52
CA TRP A 198 17.90 -21.88 8.29
C TRP A 198 18.25 -20.64 7.45
N GLN A 199 17.37 -19.62 7.41
CA GLN A 199 17.66 -18.37 6.71
C GLN A 199 18.80 -17.61 7.42
N LYS A 200 18.83 -17.62 8.76
CA LYS A 200 19.92 -16.99 9.53
C LYS A 200 21.25 -17.72 9.32
N GLU A 201 21.25 -19.04 9.25
CA GLU A 201 22.43 -19.86 8.94
C GLU A 201 22.93 -19.59 7.52
N MET A 202 22.03 -19.54 6.54
CA MET A 202 22.37 -19.34 5.13
C MET A 202 22.88 -17.93 4.82
N PHE A 203 22.39 -16.91 5.53
CA PHE A 203 22.72 -15.51 5.27
C PHE A 203 23.36 -14.84 6.50
N PRO A 204 24.69 -14.70 6.55
CA PRO A 204 25.41 -14.16 7.72
C PRO A 204 24.92 -12.78 8.17
N ARG A 205 24.42 -11.95 7.26
CA ARG A 205 23.88 -10.62 7.58
C ARG A 205 22.59 -10.66 8.43
N ARG A 206 21.93 -11.80 8.56
CA ARG A 206 20.70 -12.01 9.35
C ARG A 206 21.00 -12.53 10.76
N GLN A 207 22.28 -12.80 11.06
CA GLN A 207 22.73 -13.19 12.39
C GLN A 207 23.03 -11.94 13.21
N PHE A 208 22.40 -11.82 14.36
CA PHE A 208 22.60 -10.71 15.29
C PHE A 208 22.24 -11.13 16.72
N ASP A 209 22.73 -10.37 17.68
CA ASP A 209 22.57 -10.57 19.11
C ASP A 209 22.31 -9.23 19.83
N GLU A 210 22.22 -9.26 21.17
CA GLU A 210 21.97 -8.08 21.99
C GLU A 210 23.07 -6.99 21.90
N ASN A 211 24.26 -7.35 21.40
CA ASN A 211 25.43 -6.47 21.26
C ASN A 211 25.53 -5.85 19.87
N SER A 212 24.78 -6.39 18.91
CA SER A 212 24.72 -5.90 17.54
C SER A 212 24.17 -4.48 17.50
N ASN A 213 24.82 -3.61 16.72
CA ASN A 213 24.44 -2.20 16.62
C ASN A 213 23.46 -1.97 15.48
N PHE A 214 22.41 -1.23 15.79
CA PHE A 214 21.40 -0.77 14.85
C PHE A 214 21.28 0.75 14.90
N PHE A 215 20.72 1.33 13.84
CA PHE A 215 20.25 2.72 13.91
C PHE A 215 18.80 2.75 14.38
N TRP A 216 18.49 3.74 15.21
CA TRP A 216 17.19 3.87 15.87
C TRP A 216 16.61 5.27 15.64
N ALA A 217 15.35 5.31 15.24
CA ALA A 217 14.52 6.51 15.14
C ALA A 217 13.66 6.65 16.39
N GLY A 218 13.34 7.88 16.79
CA GLY A 218 12.39 8.13 17.87
C GLY A 218 10.95 7.96 17.39
N GLY A 219 10.09 7.36 18.22
CA GLY A 219 8.67 7.19 17.97
C GLY A 219 7.87 7.12 19.27
N THR A 220 6.66 6.56 19.18
CA THR A 220 5.76 6.35 20.33
C THR A 220 5.32 4.90 20.37
N GLU A 221 5.33 4.27 21.54
CA GLU A 221 4.61 3.01 21.78
C GLU A 221 3.19 3.39 22.22
N LEU A 222 2.19 3.02 21.43
CA LEU A 222 0.85 3.59 21.51
C LEU A 222 0.05 3.06 22.70
N LEU A 223 0.29 1.82 23.15
CA LEU A 223 -0.47 1.20 24.23
C LEU A 223 -0.19 1.83 25.60
N SER A 224 1.07 2.20 25.85
CA SER A 224 1.54 2.97 27.01
C SER A 224 1.47 4.48 26.78
N GLY A 225 1.60 4.93 25.53
CA GLY A 225 1.70 6.35 25.17
C GLY A 225 3.11 6.93 25.33
N GLU A 226 4.10 6.11 25.69
CA GLU A 226 5.44 6.56 26.02
C GLU A 226 6.34 6.75 24.78
N PRO A 227 7.28 7.72 24.80
CA PRO A 227 8.34 7.81 23.82
C PRO A 227 9.17 6.53 23.77
N THR A 228 9.55 6.09 22.57
CA THR A 228 10.29 4.84 22.36
C THR A 228 11.27 4.95 21.20
N MET A 229 12.22 4.02 21.12
CA MET A 229 13.15 3.89 19.99
C MET A 229 12.70 2.74 19.07
N ILE A 230 12.59 3.03 17.77
CA ILE A 230 12.21 2.07 16.74
C ILE A 230 13.41 1.87 15.80
N PRO A 231 13.80 0.64 15.44
CA PRO A 231 14.90 0.45 14.49
C PRO A 231 14.58 1.16 13.16
N ALA A 232 15.57 1.85 12.61
CA ALA A 232 15.45 2.65 11.40
C ALA A 232 14.97 1.82 10.19
N GLN A 233 15.39 0.55 10.12
CA GLN A 233 14.93 -0.45 9.14
C GLN A 233 13.41 -0.69 9.18
N LEU A 234 12.75 -0.39 10.29
CA LEU A 234 11.31 -0.57 10.47
C LEU A 234 10.52 0.74 10.35
N ALA A 235 11.18 1.88 10.64
CA ALA A 235 10.55 3.19 10.74
C ALA A 235 10.62 4.01 9.44
N LEU A 236 11.65 3.79 8.62
CA LEU A 236 11.98 4.63 7.48
C LEU A 236 11.88 3.85 6.17
N TRP A 237 11.36 4.50 5.13
CA TRP A 237 11.30 3.91 3.80
C TRP A 237 12.59 4.17 3.01
N ASP A 238 12.92 3.26 2.09
CA ASP A 238 14.19 3.23 1.33
C ASP A 238 15.45 3.36 2.22
N TYR A 239 15.37 2.86 3.45
CA TYR A 239 16.50 2.86 4.37
C TYR A 239 17.64 1.97 3.85
N SER A 240 18.79 2.60 3.60
CA SER A 240 19.97 1.89 3.12
C SER A 240 20.90 1.53 4.28
N ARG A 241 21.05 0.23 4.52
CA ARG A 241 22.10 -0.29 5.41
C ARG A 241 23.44 -0.10 4.71
N ARG A 242 24.20 0.92 5.11
CA ARG A 242 25.52 1.16 4.51
C ARG A 242 26.48 0.04 4.88
N ALA A 243 27.24 -0.44 3.89
CA ALA A 243 28.17 -1.56 4.08
C ALA A 243 29.24 -1.29 5.15
N ASP A 244 29.64 -0.03 5.34
CA ASP A 244 30.62 0.42 6.35
C ASP A 244 30.09 0.39 7.80
N THR A 245 28.79 0.23 8.00
CA THR A 245 28.18 0.23 9.34
C THR A 245 28.08 -1.16 9.97
N SER A 246 28.28 -2.21 9.18
CA SER A 246 28.07 -3.62 9.56
C SER A 246 26.71 -3.89 10.23
N GLU A 247 25.68 -3.10 9.91
CA GLU A 247 24.35 -3.24 10.49
C GLU A 247 23.66 -4.52 9.98
N PRO A 248 23.24 -5.44 10.88
CA PRO A 248 22.52 -6.65 10.50
C PRO A 248 21.15 -6.36 9.88
N GLN A 249 20.62 -7.32 9.14
CA GLN A 249 19.30 -7.24 8.52
C GLN A 249 18.23 -7.78 9.46
N LEU A 250 17.32 -6.91 9.91
CA LEU A 250 16.14 -7.31 10.68
C LEU A 250 15.03 -7.82 9.76
N ARG A 251 14.78 -7.08 8.69
CA ARG A 251 13.79 -7.37 7.65
C ARG A 251 14.14 -6.65 6.35
N GLN A 252 13.34 -6.86 5.31
CA GLN A 252 13.37 -5.99 4.13
C GLN A 252 12.75 -4.63 4.46
N SER A 253 13.36 -3.54 3.97
CA SER A 253 12.75 -2.21 4.01
C SER A 253 11.61 -2.15 2.99
N ASN A 254 10.37 -1.96 3.47
CA ASN A 254 9.18 -1.79 2.65
C ASN A 254 8.19 -0.84 3.35
N THR A 255 7.07 -0.56 2.70
CA THR A 255 6.03 0.36 3.21
C THR A 255 4.98 -0.35 4.07
N ASN A 256 5.22 -1.57 4.54
CA ASN A 256 4.22 -2.33 5.30
C ASN A 256 3.85 -1.58 6.60
N GLY A 257 2.62 -1.09 6.70
CA GLY A 257 2.13 -0.29 7.82
C GLY A 257 2.42 1.22 7.69
N ALA A 258 2.92 1.67 6.53
CA ALA A 258 2.98 3.07 6.18
C ALA A 258 1.56 3.58 5.86
N ALA A 259 1.26 4.80 6.31
CA ALA A 259 -0.03 5.41 6.01
C ALA A 259 0.01 6.93 6.12
N GLY A 260 -0.71 7.58 5.22
CA GLY A 260 -0.98 9.02 5.25
C GLY A 260 -2.44 9.37 5.51
N HIS A 261 -2.71 10.38 6.33
CA HIS A 261 -4.05 10.97 6.48
C HIS A 261 -4.04 12.41 7.00
N PHE A 262 -5.17 13.12 6.92
CA PHE A 262 -5.35 14.47 7.50
C PHE A 262 -5.51 14.48 9.02
N THR A 263 -5.66 13.32 9.65
CA THR A 263 -5.57 13.20 11.11
C THR A 263 -4.61 12.08 11.48
N ARG A 264 -3.89 12.27 12.58
CA ARG A 264 -2.96 11.27 13.11
C ARG A 264 -3.65 9.94 13.43
N GLY A 265 -4.86 9.98 13.98
CA GLY A 265 -5.61 8.77 14.36
C GLY A 265 -5.97 7.91 13.14
N GLU A 266 -6.46 8.53 12.06
CA GLU A 266 -6.81 7.82 10.84
C GLU A 266 -5.58 7.26 10.11
N ALA A 267 -4.45 7.97 10.14
CA ALA A 267 -3.19 7.46 9.60
C ALA A 267 -2.72 6.22 10.37
N ILE A 268 -2.79 6.24 11.71
CA ILE A 268 -2.44 5.08 12.54
C ILE A 268 -3.39 3.91 12.28
N LEU A 269 -4.70 4.14 12.24
CA LEU A 269 -5.69 3.10 11.93
C LEU A 269 -5.40 2.43 10.59
N ALA A 270 -5.12 3.22 9.56
CA ALA A 270 -4.78 2.71 8.23
C ALA A 270 -3.54 1.79 8.25
N GLY A 271 -2.48 2.19 8.95
CA GLY A 271 -1.26 1.38 9.10
C GLY A 271 -1.49 0.09 9.90
N ILE A 272 -2.37 0.12 10.93
CA ILE A 272 -2.77 -1.09 11.67
C ILE A 272 -3.55 -2.04 10.77
N TYR A 273 -4.59 -1.56 10.06
CA TYR A 273 -5.40 -2.42 9.19
C TYR A 273 -4.59 -3.04 8.06
N GLU A 274 -3.67 -2.27 7.46
CA GLU A 274 -2.75 -2.82 6.47
C GLU A 274 -1.88 -3.93 7.08
N SER A 275 -1.31 -3.71 8.27
CA SER A 275 -0.50 -4.74 8.95
C SER A 275 -1.31 -6.02 9.22
N ILE A 276 -2.57 -5.89 9.64
CA ILE A 276 -3.48 -7.03 9.85
C ILE A 276 -3.79 -7.76 8.53
N GLN A 277 -4.02 -7.01 7.45
CA GLN A 277 -4.28 -7.58 6.12
C GLN A 277 -3.11 -8.44 5.64
N ARG A 278 -1.88 -7.92 5.74
CA ARG A 278 -0.68 -8.62 5.24
C ARG A 278 -0.37 -9.84 6.09
N ASP A 279 -0.55 -9.74 7.41
CA ASP A 279 -0.45 -10.87 8.35
C ASP A 279 -1.44 -11.98 7.97
N ALA A 280 -2.72 -11.64 7.84
CA ALA A 280 -3.78 -12.54 7.44
C ALA A 280 -3.50 -13.24 6.10
N PHE A 281 -3.15 -12.46 5.07
CA PHE A 281 -2.83 -12.99 3.74
C PHE A 281 -1.69 -14.00 3.80
N LEU A 282 -0.56 -13.63 4.43
CA LEU A 282 0.63 -14.48 4.46
C LEU A 282 0.42 -15.74 5.29
N ILE A 283 -0.32 -15.68 6.39
CA ILE A 283 -0.68 -16.86 7.18
C ILE A 283 -1.42 -17.87 6.31
N HIS A 284 -2.44 -17.43 5.57
CA HIS A 284 -3.19 -18.31 4.67
C HIS A 284 -2.34 -18.79 3.50
N TRP A 285 -1.63 -17.88 2.82
CA TRP A 285 -0.84 -18.19 1.63
C TRP A 285 0.29 -19.17 1.93
N LEU A 286 1.14 -18.86 2.91
CA LEU A 286 2.31 -19.67 3.24
C LEU A 286 1.93 -21.01 3.85
N ASN A 287 0.81 -21.11 4.57
CA ASN A 287 0.32 -22.41 5.06
C ASN A 287 -0.51 -23.20 4.04
N SER A 288 -0.74 -22.68 2.83
CA SER A 288 -1.68 -23.25 1.87
C SER A 288 -3.08 -23.49 2.45
N ILE A 289 -3.52 -22.65 3.39
CA ILE A 289 -4.85 -22.75 4.01
C ILE A 289 -5.84 -22.01 3.12
N PRO A 290 -6.76 -22.72 2.44
CA PRO A 290 -7.75 -22.08 1.58
C PRO A 290 -8.72 -21.24 2.43
N PRO A 291 -8.74 -19.91 2.32
CA PRO A 291 -9.67 -19.09 3.06
C PRO A 291 -11.09 -19.32 2.54
N PRO A 292 -12.14 -19.29 3.40
CA PRO A 292 -13.52 -19.40 2.96
C PRO A 292 -13.86 -18.36 1.87
N ARG A 293 -14.56 -18.80 0.82
CA ARG A 293 -14.96 -17.94 -0.30
C ARG A 293 -16.28 -17.25 0.01
N ILE A 294 -16.34 -15.93 -0.18
CA ILE A 294 -17.59 -15.18 -0.01
C ILE A 294 -18.39 -15.31 -1.30
N ASP A 295 -19.63 -15.79 -1.19
CA ASP A 295 -20.56 -15.90 -2.31
C ASP A 295 -21.01 -14.51 -2.80
N PRO A 296 -20.63 -14.08 -4.02
CA PRO A 296 -20.96 -12.75 -4.52
C PRO A 296 -22.46 -12.48 -4.63
N ASP A 297 -23.28 -13.51 -4.85
CA ASP A 297 -24.73 -13.37 -5.01
C ASP A 297 -25.44 -12.98 -3.69
N THR A 298 -24.77 -13.24 -2.56
CA THR A 298 -25.27 -12.93 -1.22
C THR A 298 -24.90 -11.54 -0.72
N ILE A 299 -24.06 -10.79 -1.46
CA ILE A 299 -23.68 -9.43 -1.11
C ILE A 299 -24.88 -8.51 -1.25
N GLU A 300 -25.22 -7.72 -0.24
CA GLU A 300 -26.38 -6.80 -0.27
C GLU A 300 -25.99 -5.34 -0.59
N ASP A 301 -24.70 -4.98 -0.49
CA ASP A 301 -24.23 -3.62 -0.77
C ASP A 301 -24.39 -3.24 -2.26
N LYS A 302 -25.08 -2.12 -2.50
CA LYS A 302 -25.46 -1.66 -3.85
C LYS A 302 -24.25 -1.24 -4.69
N LYS A 303 -23.21 -0.67 -4.08
CA LYS A 303 -22.03 -0.22 -4.83
C LYS A 303 -21.21 -1.43 -5.28
N LEU A 304 -21.02 -2.40 -4.38
CA LEU A 304 -20.39 -3.68 -4.72
C LEU A 304 -21.14 -4.39 -5.84
N ARG A 305 -22.46 -4.58 -5.72
CA ARG A 305 -23.27 -5.18 -6.79
C ARG A 305 -23.09 -4.50 -8.13
N THR A 306 -23.13 -3.16 -8.14
CA THR A 306 -22.90 -2.38 -9.37
C THR A 306 -21.54 -2.69 -9.99
N LEU A 307 -20.48 -2.74 -9.20
CA LEU A 307 -19.14 -3.07 -9.69
C LEU A 307 -19.04 -4.51 -10.19
N LEU A 308 -19.66 -5.47 -9.49
CA LEU A 308 -19.69 -6.88 -9.90
C LEU A 308 -20.42 -7.07 -11.24
N ASP A 309 -21.56 -6.40 -11.42
CA ASP A 309 -22.28 -6.38 -12.70
C ASP A 309 -21.42 -5.79 -13.82
N GLN A 310 -20.63 -4.75 -13.53
CA GLN A 310 -19.69 -4.19 -14.50
C GLN A 310 -18.61 -5.20 -14.89
N LEU A 311 -17.97 -5.85 -13.92
CA LEU A 311 -16.89 -6.83 -14.15
C LEU A 311 -17.36 -8.04 -14.97
N LYS A 312 -18.59 -8.52 -14.70
CA LYS A 312 -19.21 -9.61 -15.45
C LYS A 312 -19.30 -9.30 -16.95
N ARG A 313 -19.57 -8.04 -17.33
CA ARG A 313 -19.61 -7.61 -18.75
C ARG A 313 -18.25 -7.67 -19.45
N TYR A 314 -17.17 -7.67 -18.69
CA TYR A 314 -15.79 -7.74 -19.19
C TYR A 314 -15.16 -9.13 -18.98
N HIS A 315 -15.96 -10.14 -18.60
CA HIS A 315 -15.47 -11.49 -18.29
C HIS A 315 -14.39 -11.52 -17.18
N LEU A 316 -14.44 -10.55 -16.27
CA LEU A 316 -13.61 -10.51 -15.09
C LEU A 316 -14.36 -11.13 -13.91
N GLU A 317 -13.78 -12.16 -13.32
CA GLU A 317 -14.36 -12.93 -12.21
C GLU A 317 -13.64 -12.60 -10.90
N PRO A 318 -14.25 -11.85 -9.98
CA PRO A 318 -13.69 -11.63 -8.66
C PRO A 318 -14.00 -12.80 -7.73
N ILE A 319 -12.97 -13.39 -7.14
CA ILE A 319 -13.06 -14.42 -6.12
C ILE A 319 -12.66 -13.79 -4.78
N PHE A 320 -13.64 -13.55 -3.93
CA PHE A 320 -13.42 -12.98 -2.60
C PHE A 320 -13.11 -14.07 -1.58
N LEU A 321 -11.97 -13.93 -0.90
CA LEU A 321 -11.47 -14.85 0.11
C LEU A 321 -11.50 -14.15 1.47
N ASN A 322 -12.29 -14.66 2.40
CA ASN A 322 -12.29 -14.17 3.78
C ASN A 322 -11.04 -14.68 4.50
N THR A 323 -10.06 -13.80 4.69
CA THR A 323 -8.78 -14.07 5.36
C THR A 323 -8.79 -13.62 6.82
N THR A 324 -9.95 -13.38 7.41
CA THR A 324 -10.06 -12.97 8.82
C THR A 324 -9.43 -14.02 9.75
N CYS A 325 -8.46 -13.58 10.56
CA CYS A 325 -7.67 -14.43 11.47
C CYS A 325 -8.08 -14.23 12.94
N ASP A 326 -7.21 -14.62 13.89
CA ASP A 326 -7.41 -14.57 15.34
C ASP A 326 -7.63 -13.15 15.93
N LEU A 327 -7.32 -12.10 15.18
CA LEU A 327 -7.62 -10.71 15.55
C LEU A 327 -9.10 -10.34 15.35
N ALA A 328 -9.87 -11.18 14.66
CA ALA A 328 -11.30 -10.99 14.39
C ALA A 328 -11.66 -9.65 13.70
N ILE A 329 -10.72 -9.05 12.98
CA ILE A 329 -10.94 -7.88 12.14
C ILE A 329 -11.19 -8.35 10.69
N PRO A 330 -12.30 -7.94 10.04
CA PRO A 330 -12.60 -8.33 8.67
C PRO A 330 -11.44 -8.06 7.72
N SER A 331 -10.96 -9.13 7.09
CA SER A 331 -9.89 -9.10 6.10
C SER A 331 -10.31 -9.93 4.89
N CYS A 332 -10.11 -9.38 3.70
CA CYS A 332 -10.51 -9.97 2.44
C CYS A 332 -9.38 -9.87 1.41
N ILE A 333 -9.15 -10.95 0.69
CA ILE A 333 -8.28 -10.97 -0.50
C ILE A 333 -9.16 -11.24 -1.70
N CYS A 334 -9.07 -10.38 -2.72
CA CYS A 334 -9.74 -10.58 -3.99
C CYS A 334 -8.75 -11.12 -5.01
N VAL A 335 -9.01 -12.31 -5.53
CA VAL A 335 -8.35 -12.82 -6.74
C VAL A 335 -9.24 -12.45 -7.92
N LEU A 336 -8.79 -11.52 -8.75
CA LEU A 336 -9.46 -11.17 -10.00
C LEU A 336 -8.92 -12.06 -11.12
N ALA A 337 -9.77 -12.96 -11.62
CA ALA A 337 -9.44 -13.85 -12.72
C ALA A 337 -9.99 -13.28 -14.05
N ASP A 338 -9.14 -13.23 -15.08
CA ASP A 338 -9.58 -12.89 -16.43
C ASP A 338 -10.00 -14.14 -17.19
N ASN A 339 -11.25 -14.17 -17.63
CA ASN A 339 -11.81 -15.22 -18.48
C ASN A 339 -12.00 -14.77 -19.94
N SER A 340 -11.66 -13.52 -20.28
CA SER A 340 -11.67 -13.02 -21.67
C SER A 340 -10.44 -13.49 -22.47
N GLY A 341 -9.30 -13.66 -21.81
CA GLY A 341 -8.01 -13.96 -22.45
C GLY A 341 -7.30 -12.75 -23.05
N LEU A 342 -7.79 -11.53 -22.78
CA LEU A 342 -7.23 -10.27 -23.29
C LEU A 342 -6.26 -9.60 -22.30
N GLY A 343 -6.37 -9.92 -21.01
CA GLY A 343 -5.60 -9.32 -19.93
C GLY A 343 -4.70 -10.31 -19.19
N PRO A 344 -4.07 -9.88 -18.08
CA PRO A 344 -3.35 -10.79 -17.18
C PRO A 344 -4.31 -11.86 -16.63
N LYS A 345 -3.84 -13.11 -16.53
CA LYS A 345 -4.72 -14.19 -16.07
C LYS A 345 -5.21 -13.98 -14.64
N THR A 346 -4.34 -13.50 -13.75
CA THR A 346 -4.70 -13.18 -12.36
C THR A 346 -4.12 -11.85 -11.91
N ALA A 347 -4.89 -11.12 -11.12
CA ALA A 347 -4.44 -10.00 -10.31
C ALA A 347 -5.03 -10.13 -8.91
N VAL A 348 -4.29 -9.67 -7.89
CA VAL A 348 -4.70 -9.81 -6.49
C VAL A 348 -4.65 -8.46 -5.80
N GLY A 349 -5.63 -8.22 -4.92
CA GLY A 349 -5.68 -7.07 -4.04
C GLY A 349 -6.30 -7.45 -2.70
N GLY A 350 -6.16 -6.59 -1.70
CA GLY A 350 -6.60 -6.86 -0.34
C GLY A 350 -7.40 -5.72 0.26
N GLY A 351 -8.20 -6.05 1.27
CA GLY A 351 -8.89 -5.08 2.09
C GLY A 351 -8.96 -5.56 3.53
N CYS A 352 -8.79 -4.65 4.48
CA CYS A 352 -8.99 -4.90 5.89
C CYS A 352 -9.60 -3.63 6.47
N GLU A 353 -10.82 -3.75 6.97
CA GLU A 353 -11.63 -2.65 7.51
C GLU A 353 -12.60 -3.24 8.56
N PRO A 354 -13.20 -2.42 9.44
CA PRO A 354 -14.23 -2.90 10.36
C PRO A 354 -15.48 -3.46 9.66
N ASP A 355 -15.80 -2.94 8.48
CA ASP A 355 -16.92 -3.37 7.66
C ASP A 355 -16.42 -4.28 6.52
N MET A 356 -16.95 -5.49 6.45
CA MET A 356 -16.58 -6.46 5.43
C MET A 356 -16.93 -5.97 4.01
N ALA A 357 -18.00 -5.20 3.81
CA ALA A 357 -18.31 -4.62 2.50
C ALA A 357 -17.22 -3.60 2.07
N GLU A 358 -16.70 -2.81 3.01
CA GLU A 358 -15.58 -1.90 2.74
C GLU A 358 -14.29 -2.67 2.45
N ALA A 359 -14.01 -3.76 3.17
CA ALA A 359 -12.89 -4.65 2.90
C ALA A 359 -13.00 -5.29 1.50
N LEU A 360 -14.19 -5.74 1.08
CA LEU A 360 -14.42 -6.27 -0.27
C LEU A 360 -14.17 -5.20 -1.33
N MET A 361 -14.73 -3.99 -1.16
CA MET A 361 -14.57 -2.88 -2.09
C MET A 361 -13.10 -2.47 -2.23
N ARG A 362 -12.35 -2.41 -1.12
CA ARG A 362 -10.92 -2.12 -1.14
C ARG A 362 -10.14 -3.22 -1.86
N SER A 363 -10.42 -4.50 -1.55
CA SER A 363 -9.72 -5.63 -2.16
C SER A 363 -9.90 -5.71 -3.68
N ILE A 364 -11.12 -5.50 -4.18
CA ILE A 364 -11.39 -5.57 -5.63
C ILE A 364 -10.85 -4.36 -6.38
N THR A 365 -10.90 -3.16 -5.78
CA THR A 365 -10.35 -1.96 -6.42
C THR A 365 -8.82 -1.98 -6.47
N GLU A 366 -8.15 -2.53 -5.45
CA GLU A 366 -6.72 -2.79 -5.49
C GLU A 366 -6.37 -3.84 -6.55
N ALA A 367 -7.11 -4.96 -6.59
CA ALA A 367 -6.90 -6.01 -7.60
C ALA A 367 -7.05 -5.48 -9.03
N LEU A 368 -8.03 -4.61 -9.27
CA LEU A 368 -8.23 -3.95 -10.55
C LEU A 368 -7.09 -2.96 -10.90
N GLY A 369 -6.54 -2.25 -9.91
CA GLY A 369 -5.37 -1.41 -10.09
C GLY A 369 -4.15 -2.22 -10.55
N VAL A 370 -3.91 -3.38 -9.92
CA VAL A 370 -2.85 -4.33 -10.31
C VAL A 370 -3.12 -4.90 -11.70
N PHE A 371 -4.35 -5.33 -11.98
CA PHE A 371 -4.77 -5.84 -13.28
C PHE A 371 -4.42 -4.86 -14.40
N ARG A 372 -4.82 -3.59 -14.22
CA ARG A 372 -4.53 -2.53 -15.18
C ARG A 372 -3.04 -2.29 -15.34
N TRP A 373 -2.29 -2.22 -14.25
CA TRP A 373 -0.84 -2.02 -14.31
C TRP A 373 -0.14 -3.14 -15.09
N LEU A 374 -0.57 -4.40 -14.89
CA LEU A 374 -0.06 -5.57 -15.60
C LEU A 374 -0.36 -5.54 -17.11
N ARG A 375 -1.50 -4.99 -17.54
CA ARG A 375 -1.80 -4.82 -18.98
C ARG A 375 -0.81 -3.90 -19.70
N TRP A 376 -0.26 -2.92 -18.99
CA TRP A 376 0.77 -2.03 -19.53
C TRP A 376 2.18 -2.64 -19.52
N GLN A 377 2.37 -3.81 -18.91
CA GLN A 377 3.66 -4.48 -18.91
C GLN A 377 3.80 -5.36 -20.15
N GLU A 378 4.75 -5.03 -21.02
CA GLU A 378 5.13 -5.89 -22.16
C GLU A 378 6.01 -7.07 -21.72
N ALA A 379 6.70 -6.93 -20.59
CA ALA A 379 7.56 -7.97 -20.06
C ALA A 379 6.77 -9.24 -19.71
N GLU A 380 7.43 -10.37 -19.88
CA GLU A 380 7.00 -11.68 -19.41
C GLU A 380 8.04 -12.20 -18.41
N PHE A 381 7.57 -12.97 -17.43
CA PHE A 381 8.45 -13.63 -16.48
C PHE A 381 7.91 -15.01 -16.16
N SER A 382 8.78 -16.01 -16.24
CA SER A 382 8.50 -17.38 -15.86
C SER A 382 9.53 -17.85 -14.85
N ILE A 383 9.10 -18.68 -13.92
CA ILE A 383 9.97 -19.23 -12.89
C ILE A 383 10.83 -20.36 -13.48
N ALA A 384 12.09 -20.45 -13.05
CA ALA A 384 13.01 -21.48 -13.54
C ALA A 384 12.58 -22.88 -13.06
N GLY A 385 12.89 -23.92 -13.85
CA GLY A 385 12.54 -25.30 -13.51
C GLY A 385 13.24 -25.85 -12.26
N ASP A 386 14.40 -25.29 -11.91
CA ASP A 386 15.20 -25.60 -10.72
C ASP A 386 14.99 -24.59 -9.58
N TYR A 387 13.90 -23.81 -9.64
CA TYR A 387 13.57 -22.82 -8.63
C TYR A 387 13.52 -23.40 -7.22
N LYS A 388 14.22 -22.73 -6.30
CA LYS A 388 14.26 -23.03 -4.87
C LYS A 388 13.50 -21.94 -4.10
N PRO A 389 12.35 -22.27 -3.49
CA PRO A 389 11.52 -21.31 -2.77
C PRO A 389 12.31 -20.49 -1.76
N PHE A 390 12.02 -19.19 -1.69
CA PHE A 390 12.60 -18.27 -0.70
C PHE A 390 14.13 -18.10 -0.72
N THR A 391 14.82 -18.57 -1.77
CA THR A 391 16.29 -18.43 -1.89
C THR A 391 16.74 -17.54 -3.04
N ASP A 392 15.85 -17.26 -4.00
CA ASP A 392 16.19 -16.47 -5.19
C ASP A 392 16.14 -14.95 -4.88
N PRO A 393 17.29 -14.23 -4.89
CA PRO A 393 17.32 -12.79 -4.66
C PRO A 393 16.79 -11.98 -5.84
N HIS A 394 16.58 -12.60 -7.00
CA HIS A 394 16.20 -11.94 -8.23
C HIS A 394 14.69 -11.95 -8.49
N ILE A 395 13.88 -12.58 -7.63
CA ILE A 395 12.42 -12.53 -7.72
C ILE A 395 11.92 -11.41 -6.80
N ASP A 396 11.74 -10.23 -7.40
CA ASP A 396 11.19 -9.04 -6.75
C ASP A 396 9.67 -8.93 -6.96
N GLN A 397 9.08 -7.89 -6.37
CA GLN A 397 7.65 -7.56 -6.47
C GLN A 397 7.15 -7.57 -7.92
N THR A 398 7.88 -6.91 -8.83
CA THR A 398 7.48 -6.78 -10.24
C THR A 398 7.47 -8.14 -10.93
N LYS A 399 8.53 -8.93 -10.76
CA LYS A 399 8.61 -10.27 -11.35
C LYS A 399 7.55 -11.23 -10.79
N ARG A 400 7.21 -11.13 -9.50
CA ARG A 400 6.09 -11.92 -8.94
C ARG A 400 4.77 -11.55 -9.61
N LEU A 401 4.46 -10.27 -9.75
CA LEU A 401 3.24 -9.86 -10.44
C LEU A 401 3.22 -10.34 -11.91
N LEU A 402 4.36 -10.24 -12.62
CA LEU A 402 4.50 -10.75 -13.98
C LEU A 402 4.36 -12.28 -14.06
N LEU A 403 4.77 -13.04 -13.04
CA LEU A 403 4.55 -14.48 -12.98
C LEU A 403 3.05 -14.81 -13.03
N TRP A 404 2.25 -14.10 -12.23
CA TRP A 404 0.80 -14.31 -12.11
C TRP A 404 -0.02 -13.74 -13.28
N LYS A 405 0.62 -12.98 -14.18
CA LYS A 405 0.07 -12.62 -15.49
C LYS A 405 -0.13 -13.87 -16.37
N ASN A 406 0.70 -14.90 -16.22
CA ASN A 406 0.70 -16.06 -17.10
C ASN A 406 -0.46 -17.03 -16.83
N THR A 407 -1.00 -17.61 -17.91
CA THR A 407 -2.19 -18.48 -17.83
C THR A 407 -1.94 -19.81 -17.12
N ASP A 408 -0.75 -20.38 -17.27
CA ASP A 408 -0.33 -21.65 -16.63
C ASP A 408 -0.26 -21.55 -15.11
N MET A 409 0.06 -20.35 -14.59
CA MET A 409 0.12 -20.08 -13.16
C MET A 409 -1.25 -20.13 -12.47
N PHE A 410 -2.36 -20.01 -13.21
CA PHE A 410 -3.70 -20.18 -12.64
C PHE A 410 -3.88 -21.55 -11.98
N SER A 411 -3.23 -22.59 -12.49
CA SER A 411 -3.26 -23.92 -11.85
C SER A 411 -2.68 -23.92 -10.43
N LYS A 412 -1.73 -23.03 -10.16
CA LYS A 412 -1.01 -22.92 -8.87
C LYS A 412 -1.77 -22.10 -7.83
N ILE A 413 -2.65 -21.18 -8.24
CA ILE A 413 -3.51 -20.44 -7.31
C ILE A 413 -4.76 -21.23 -6.90
N LYS A 414 -5.17 -22.24 -7.69
CA LYS A 414 -6.39 -23.04 -7.44
C LYS A 414 -6.52 -23.57 -6.00
N PRO A 415 -5.46 -24.15 -5.37
CA PRO A 415 -5.56 -24.58 -3.99
C PRO A 415 -5.93 -23.45 -3.04
N PHE A 416 -5.37 -22.25 -3.24
CA PHE A 416 -5.66 -21.08 -2.40
C PHE A 416 -7.10 -20.58 -2.55
N ILE A 417 -7.66 -20.60 -3.76
CA ILE A 417 -9.07 -20.21 -4.02
C ILE A 417 -10.08 -21.34 -3.81
N SER A 418 -9.68 -22.50 -3.27
CA SER A 418 -10.55 -23.67 -3.16
C SER A 418 -11.43 -23.69 -1.90
N GLY A 419 -11.41 -22.62 -1.10
CA GLY A 419 -12.14 -22.56 0.16
C GLY A 419 -13.64 -22.76 0.02
N LYS A 420 -14.26 -23.28 1.09
CA LYS A 420 -15.71 -23.49 1.14
C LYS A 420 -16.43 -22.16 0.94
N ALA A 421 -17.47 -22.16 0.11
CA ALA A 421 -18.32 -20.99 -0.07
C ALA A 421 -19.10 -20.70 1.22
N GLN A 422 -19.22 -19.42 1.57
CA GLN A 422 -20.00 -18.92 2.68
C GLN A 422 -20.80 -17.68 2.25
N PRO A 423 -22.00 -17.46 2.80
CA PRO A 423 -22.74 -16.21 2.63
C PRO A 423 -21.99 -15.00 3.17
N PHE A 424 -22.21 -13.83 2.56
CA PHE A 424 -21.65 -12.54 2.99
C PHE A 424 -21.95 -12.24 4.47
N LYS A 425 -23.15 -12.58 4.96
CA LYS A 425 -23.55 -12.37 6.37
C LYS A 425 -22.71 -13.18 7.37
N GLU A 426 -22.17 -14.32 6.97
CA GLU A 426 -21.27 -15.12 7.82
C GLU A 426 -19.85 -14.55 7.84
N ALA A 427 -19.44 -13.90 6.75
CA ALA A 427 -18.16 -13.22 6.65
C ALA A 427 -18.14 -11.85 7.35
N ALA A 428 -19.29 -11.20 7.46
CA ALA A 428 -19.43 -9.94 8.16
C ALA A 428 -19.19 -10.13 9.67
N ALA A 429 -18.18 -9.46 10.22
CA ALA A 429 -17.95 -9.47 11.66
C ALA A 429 -18.97 -8.56 12.37
N ASN A 430 -19.42 -8.99 13.54
CA ASN A 430 -20.22 -8.17 14.45
C ASN A 430 -19.31 -7.25 15.27
N LEU A 431 -18.58 -6.35 14.60
CA LEU A 431 -17.82 -5.30 15.27
C LEU A 431 -18.74 -4.14 15.68
N PRO A 432 -18.42 -3.44 16.78
CA PRO A 432 -19.18 -2.25 17.17
C PRO A 432 -19.07 -1.17 16.08
N ALA A 433 -20.15 -0.42 15.89
CA ALA A 433 -20.09 0.78 15.06
C ALA A 433 -19.30 1.87 15.78
N PHE A 434 -18.27 2.40 15.14
CA PHE A 434 -17.47 3.49 15.69
C PHE A 434 -18.02 4.85 15.23
N ALA A 435 -18.20 5.78 16.16
CA ALA A 435 -18.61 7.15 15.85
C ALA A 435 -17.40 8.01 15.47
N THR A 436 -16.22 7.72 16.03
CA THR A 436 -14.99 8.48 15.77
C THR A 436 -13.77 7.58 15.57
N PRO A 437 -12.73 8.04 14.83
CA PRO A 437 -11.46 7.34 14.73
C PRO A 437 -10.79 7.07 16.09
N LYS A 438 -11.08 7.89 17.11
CA LYS A 438 -10.54 7.71 18.46
C LYS A 438 -11.13 6.47 19.14
N GLU A 439 -12.44 6.25 19.01
CA GLU A 439 -13.12 5.07 19.57
C GLU A 439 -12.64 3.79 18.88
N GLU A 440 -12.53 3.85 17.55
CA GLU A 440 -12.01 2.74 16.74
C GLU A 440 -10.57 2.38 17.11
N LEU A 441 -9.70 3.38 17.27
CA LEU A 441 -8.33 3.15 17.69
C LEU A 441 -8.25 2.57 19.10
N ALA A 442 -9.07 3.06 20.03
CA ALA A 442 -9.14 2.52 21.39
C ALA A 442 -9.58 1.05 21.41
N PHE A 443 -10.51 0.66 20.53
CA PHE A 443 -10.94 -0.73 20.37
C PHE A 443 -9.80 -1.63 19.88
N LEU A 444 -9.06 -1.20 18.84
CA LEU A 444 -7.89 -1.96 18.37
C LEU A 444 -6.80 -2.05 19.44
N MET A 445 -6.50 -0.95 20.13
CA MET A 445 -5.52 -0.95 21.22
C MET A 445 -5.90 -1.94 22.33
N ASP A 446 -7.19 -2.12 22.62
CA ASP A 446 -7.64 -3.13 23.58
C ASP A 446 -7.45 -4.57 23.09
N ILE A 447 -7.65 -4.85 21.80
CA ILE A 447 -7.32 -6.14 21.19
C ILE A 447 -5.83 -6.44 21.37
N PHE A 448 -4.95 -5.51 20.94
CA PHE A 448 -3.51 -5.70 21.00
C PHE A 448 -2.99 -5.80 22.44
N ARG A 449 -3.55 -5.01 23.38
CA ARG A 449 -3.20 -5.11 24.81
C ARG A 449 -3.52 -6.49 25.39
N ARG A 450 -4.64 -7.11 24.99
CA ARG A 450 -5.02 -8.46 25.45
C ARG A 450 -4.12 -9.56 24.89
N LEU A 451 -3.45 -9.33 23.78
CA LEU A 451 -2.51 -10.29 23.18
C LEU A 451 -1.15 -10.30 23.91
N GLY A 452 -0.80 -9.22 24.60
CA GLY A 452 0.37 -9.13 25.47
C GLY A 452 1.67 -8.82 24.72
N GLU A 453 2.78 -9.34 25.25
CA GLU A 453 4.15 -9.05 24.79
C GLU A 453 4.35 -9.38 23.31
N GLY A 454 4.99 -8.46 22.57
CA GLY A 454 5.25 -8.55 21.14
C GLY A 454 4.13 -8.02 20.24
N TYR A 455 2.97 -7.66 20.82
CA TYR A 455 1.83 -7.07 20.12
C TYR A 455 1.67 -5.57 20.39
N GLU A 456 2.68 -4.93 20.99
CA GLU A 456 2.71 -3.48 21.15
C GLU A 456 2.70 -2.76 19.80
N ILE A 457 2.12 -1.55 19.78
CA ILE A 457 1.93 -0.78 18.54
C ILE A 457 2.93 0.37 18.55
N TYR A 458 3.96 0.26 17.73
CA TYR A 458 4.98 1.29 17.60
C TYR A 458 4.65 2.19 16.41
N VAL A 459 4.74 3.51 16.62
CA VAL A 459 4.45 4.51 15.59
C VAL A 459 5.63 5.44 15.43
N TYR A 460 6.21 5.44 14.24
CA TYR A 460 7.07 6.53 13.77
C TYR A 460 6.21 7.53 12.99
N GLU A 461 6.43 8.83 13.20
CA GLU A 461 5.71 9.90 12.51
C GLU A 461 6.70 10.80 11.80
N ALA A 462 6.56 10.90 10.47
CA ALA A 462 7.45 11.69 9.65
C ALA A 462 7.30 13.19 9.94
N LYS A 463 8.44 13.89 9.98
CA LYS A 463 8.47 15.35 10.15
C LYS A 463 8.96 15.99 8.87
N HIS A 464 8.08 16.69 8.17
CA HIS A 464 8.44 17.37 6.94
C HIS A 464 7.60 18.64 6.72
N ARG A 465 8.18 19.66 6.08
CA ARG A 465 7.50 20.94 5.83
C ARG A 465 6.19 20.81 5.06
N PHE A 466 6.10 19.84 4.15
CA PHE A 466 4.87 19.57 3.39
C PHE A 466 3.75 19.07 4.28
N LEU A 467 4.05 18.12 5.18
CA LEU A 467 3.10 17.57 6.15
C LEU A 467 2.56 18.67 7.06
N THR A 468 3.46 19.45 7.65
CA THR A 468 3.08 20.57 8.54
C THR A 468 2.24 21.63 7.82
N LYS A 469 2.61 22.00 6.59
CA LYS A 469 1.88 23.04 5.85
C LYS A 469 0.49 22.59 5.40
N LEU A 470 0.34 21.31 5.05
CA LEU A 470 -0.92 20.75 4.54
C LEU A 470 -1.81 20.16 5.63
N GLY A 471 -1.35 20.12 6.89
CA GLY A 471 -2.07 19.45 7.97
C GLY A 471 -2.21 17.94 7.72
N TYR A 472 -1.20 17.34 7.09
CA TYR A 472 -1.18 15.92 6.74
C TYR A 472 -0.22 15.18 7.66
N HIS A 473 -0.58 13.97 8.06
CA HIS A 473 0.22 13.08 8.90
C HIS A 473 0.63 11.88 8.07
N ALA A 474 1.93 11.58 8.06
CA ALA A 474 2.48 10.36 7.49
C ALA A 474 3.15 9.55 8.60
N VAL A 475 2.70 8.32 8.80
CA VAL A 475 3.17 7.44 9.86
C VAL A 475 3.67 6.13 9.30
N GLN A 476 4.51 5.46 10.08
CA GLN A 476 4.92 4.08 9.89
C GLN A 476 4.57 3.32 11.16
N VAL A 477 3.58 2.44 11.08
CA VAL A 477 3.13 1.56 12.15
C VAL A 477 3.91 0.25 12.11
N VAL A 478 4.35 -0.23 13.27
CA VAL A 478 5.05 -1.50 13.43
C VAL A 478 4.43 -2.25 14.59
N ILE A 479 3.96 -3.48 14.34
CA ILE A 479 3.47 -4.41 15.35
C ILE A 479 4.36 -5.65 15.25
N PRO A 480 5.31 -5.86 16.18
CA PRO A 480 6.41 -6.82 16.00
C PRO A 480 5.95 -8.24 15.64
N ALA A 481 4.91 -8.73 16.30
CA ALA A 481 4.43 -10.09 16.13
C ALA A 481 3.77 -10.35 14.76
N LEU A 482 3.19 -9.34 14.10
CA LEU A 482 2.45 -9.51 12.84
C LEU A 482 3.40 -9.79 11.68
N VAL A 483 3.03 -10.73 10.81
CA VAL A 483 3.83 -11.12 9.65
C VAL A 483 3.83 -9.99 8.61
N PRO A 484 4.96 -9.30 8.36
CA PRO A 484 5.00 -8.24 7.36
C PRO A 484 4.99 -8.85 5.96
N LEU A 485 4.42 -8.13 4.99
CA LEU A 485 4.62 -8.49 3.58
C LEU A 485 6.12 -8.47 3.25
N TYR A 486 6.55 -9.29 2.29
CA TYR A 486 7.88 -9.24 1.70
C TYR A 486 7.77 -8.92 0.20
N LEU A 487 8.71 -8.14 -0.32
CA LEU A 487 8.76 -7.74 -1.73
C LEU A 487 9.76 -8.59 -2.52
N ASN A 488 10.85 -9.02 -1.89
CA ASN A 488 11.81 -9.95 -2.48
C ASN A 488 11.61 -11.35 -1.91
N GLU A 489 11.60 -12.35 -2.77
CA GLU A 489 11.35 -13.75 -2.40
C GLU A 489 12.32 -14.26 -1.32
N ILE A 490 13.59 -13.86 -1.41
CA ILE A 490 14.63 -14.22 -0.43
C ILE A 490 14.39 -13.65 0.97
N ASP A 491 13.58 -12.59 1.09
CA ASP A 491 13.36 -11.84 2.33
C ASP A 491 12.05 -12.23 3.04
N ALA A 492 11.43 -13.35 2.67
CA ALA A 492 10.23 -13.85 3.33
C ALA A 492 10.46 -14.10 4.85
N PRO A 493 9.54 -13.66 5.75
CA PRO A 493 9.69 -13.78 7.20
C PRO A 493 9.24 -15.17 7.71
N LEU A 494 9.94 -16.22 7.27
CA LEU A 494 9.51 -17.61 7.51
C LEU A 494 9.68 -18.07 8.97
N GLY A 495 10.37 -17.28 9.79
CA GLY A 495 10.54 -17.54 11.22
C GLY A 495 9.42 -16.99 12.10
N ALA A 496 8.42 -16.32 11.50
CA ALA A 496 7.35 -15.69 12.25
C ALA A 496 6.49 -16.72 13.03
N LYS A 497 6.40 -16.53 14.35
CA LYS A 497 5.66 -17.43 15.26
C LYS A 497 4.19 -17.61 14.83
N ARG A 498 3.57 -16.54 14.32
CA ARG A 498 2.16 -16.52 13.88
C ARG A 498 1.87 -17.47 12.71
N LEU A 499 2.87 -17.81 11.88
CA LEU A 499 2.71 -18.81 10.82
C LEU A 499 2.37 -20.20 11.38
N LYS A 500 2.69 -20.48 12.66
CA LYS A 500 2.32 -21.72 13.35
C LYS A 500 1.14 -21.52 14.31
N THR A 501 1.16 -20.46 15.11
CA THR A 501 0.17 -20.30 16.19
C THR A 501 -1.22 -19.91 15.69
N VAL A 502 -1.33 -19.12 14.62
CA VAL A 502 -2.63 -18.68 14.11
C VAL A 502 -3.40 -19.80 13.42
N PRO A 503 -2.80 -20.63 12.53
CA PRO A 503 -3.49 -21.80 12.00
C PRO A 503 -4.07 -22.69 13.10
N GLN A 504 -3.33 -22.95 14.18
CA GLN A 504 -3.80 -23.74 15.33
C GLN A 504 -5.04 -23.10 15.99
N LYS A 505 -5.01 -21.79 16.24
CA LYS A 505 -6.16 -21.06 16.81
C LYS A 505 -7.39 -21.12 15.89
N LEU A 506 -7.18 -21.15 14.57
CA LEU A 506 -8.22 -21.27 13.57
C LEU A 506 -8.69 -22.73 13.35
N GLY A 507 -8.12 -23.70 14.07
CA GLY A 507 -8.47 -25.12 13.96
C GLY A 507 -7.79 -25.87 12.80
N TYR A 508 -6.80 -25.26 12.15
CA TYR A 508 -5.98 -25.89 11.12
C TYR A 508 -4.69 -26.47 11.71
N LYS A 509 -4.19 -27.54 11.09
CA LYS A 509 -2.82 -28.02 11.35
C LYS A 509 -1.84 -27.12 10.59
N PRO A 510 -0.85 -26.48 11.25
CA PRO A 510 0.21 -25.78 10.55
C PRO A 510 0.93 -26.71 9.58
N THR A 511 1.31 -26.20 8.41
CA THR A 511 2.08 -26.99 7.45
C THR A 511 3.54 -27.12 7.90
N ASP A 512 4.15 -28.27 7.63
CA ASP A 512 5.59 -28.46 7.75
C ASP A 512 6.32 -27.91 6.51
N GLU A 513 5.63 -27.84 5.37
CA GLU A 513 6.13 -27.34 4.09
C GLU A 513 5.31 -26.10 3.66
N LEU A 514 5.96 -24.94 3.68
CA LEU A 514 5.32 -23.69 3.26
C LEU A 514 5.04 -23.70 1.76
N ASN A 515 3.99 -22.99 1.34
CA ASN A 515 3.62 -22.84 -0.06
C ASN A 515 4.84 -22.35 -0.87
N PRO A 516 5.32 -23.15 -1.85
CA PRO A 516 6.58 -22.87 -2.51
C PRO A 516 6.47 -21.72 -3.53
N TRP A 517 5.27 -21.33 -3.93
CA TRP A 517 5.09 -20.35 -5.01
C TRP A 517 5.23 -18.91 -4.50
N PRO A 518 5.94 -18.03 -5.24
CA PRO A 518 5.98 -16.61 -4.93
C PRO A 518 4.57 -16.04 -4.85
N HIS A 519 4.25 -15.31 -3.79
CA HIS A 519 2.88 -14.85 -3.58
C HIS A 519 2.41 -13.85 -4.65
N PRO A 520 1.11 -13.83 -5.00
CA PRO A 520 0.57 -12.94 -6.05
C PRO A 520 0.29 -11.50 -5.62
N PHE A 521 0.44 -11.20 -4.33
CA PHE A 521 0.08 -9.89 -3.79
C PHE A 521 1.09 -8.80 -4.20
N PRO A 522 0.64 -7.60 -4.61
CA PRO A 522 1.51 -6.45 -4.88
C PRO A 522 2.31 -6.02 -3.65
#